data_AF-A0A926FK48-F1
#
_entry.id   AF-A0A926FK48-F1
#
_cell.length_a   1.000
_cell.length_b   1.000
_cell.length_c   1.000
_cell.angle_alpha   90.00
_cell.angle_beta   90.00
_cell.angle_gamma   90.00
#
_symmetry.space_group_name_H-M   'P 1'
#
loop_
_entity.id
_entity.type
_entity.pdbx_description
1 polymer ?
#
loop_
_entity_poly.entity_id
_entity_poly.type
_entity_poly.pdbx_seq_one_letter_code
_entity_poly.pdbx_strand_id
1 'polypeptide(L)'
;MRCQHGFTLLELLVVMTIIGILAAIAVPALRHSPQRAREAALKEDLFTMRQVIDHYHGDKGQFPPDLQTLVADGYMRKVPLDPMTNSADTWLLTYEEETAESDNPDQPITPGITDIHSGSEATALDGTLYKDW
;
A
#
# COMPACT_ATOMS: atom_id res chain seq x y z
N MET A 1 -40.24 -53.86 2.33
CA MET A 1 -39.89 -53.27 1.02
C MET A 1 -39.64 -51.79 1.25
N ARG A 2 -38.42 -51.30 0.97
CA ARG A 2 -38.06 -49.89 1.17
C ARG A 2 -38.37 -49.13 -0.12
N CYS A 3 -39.33 -48.21 -0.08
CA CYS A 3 -39.60 -47.29 -1.19
C CYS A 3 -38.44 -46.31 -1.30
N GLN A 4 -37.60 -46.48 -2.32
CA GLN A 4 -36.65 -45.46 -2.73
C GLN A 4 -37.44 -44.36 -3.43
N HIS A 5 -37.56 -43.21 -2.76
CA HIS A 5 -38.12 -42.01 -3.35
C HIS A 5 -37.00 -41.38 -4.19
N GLY A 6 -37.13 -41.43 -5.52
CA GLY A 6 -36.21 -40.76 -6.43
C GLY A 6 -36.46 -39.25 -6.43
N PHE A 7 -35.39 -38.46 -6.48
CA PHE A 7 -35.46 -37.01 -6.63
C PHE A 7 -36.20 -36.64 -7.93
N THR A 8 -37.07 -35.65 -7.85
CA THR A 8 -37.74 -35.11 -9.05
C THR A 8 -36.83 -34.10 -9.75
N LEU A 9 -36.94 -33.97 -11.08
CA LEU A 9 -36.20 -32.93 -11.83
C LEU A 9 -36.53 -31.52 -11.34
N LEU A 10 -37.76 -31.30 -10.88
CA LEU A 10 -38.21 -30.03 -10.32
C LEU A 10 -37.48 -29.70 -9.01
N GLU A 11 -37.25 -30.69 -8.16
CA GLU A 11 -36.54 -30.52 -6.90
C GLU A 11 -35.07 -30.14 -7.13
N LEU A 12 -34.39 -30.79 -8.08
CA LEU A 12 -33.04 -30.42 -8.48
C LEU A 12 -32.99 -29.00 -9.07
N LEU A 13 -33.99 -28.62 -9.87
CA LEU A 13 -34.09 -27.27 -10.45
C LEU A 13 -34.19 -26.21 -9.36
N VAL A 14 -35.08 -26.38 -8.38
CA VAL A 14 -35.25 -25.44 -7.27
C VAL A 14 -33.98 -25.33 -6.43
N VAL A 15 -33.27 -26.44 -6.19
CA VAL A 15 -31.99 -26.41 -5.46
C VAL A 15 -30.93 -25.63 -6.23
N MET A 16 -30.79 -25.87 -7.54
CA MET A 16 -29.82 -25.14 -8.37
C MET A 16 -30.14 -23.65 -8.45
N THR A 17 -31.42 -23.26 -8.54
CA THR A 17 -31.80 -21.84 -8.56
C THR A 17 -31.49 -21.16 -7.23
N ILE A 18 -31.76 -21.80 -6.10
CA ILE A 18 -31.42 -21.26 -4.77
C ILE A 18 -29.90 -21.10 -4.62
N ILE A 19 -29.10 -22.11 -5.00
CA ILE A 19 -27.63 -22.02 -4.95
C ILE A 19 -27.13 -20.89 -5.86
N GLY A 20 -27.69 -20.74 -7.05
CA GLY A 20 -27.34 -19.66 -7.98
C GLY A 20 -27.60 -18.26 -7.42
N ILE A 21 -28.76 -18.06 -6.77
CA ILE A 21 -29.12 -16.78 -6.12
C ILE A 21 -28.15 -16.48 -4.96
N LEU A 22 -27.88 -17.47 -4.11
CA LEU A 22 -26.95 -17.30 -2.99
C LEU A 22 -25.53 -16.97 -3.47
N ALA A 23 -25.04 -17.66 -4.51
CA ALA A 23 -23.73 -17.39 -5.08
C ALA A 23 -23.63 -15.97 -5.67
N ALA A 24 -24.67 -15.49 -6.35
CA ALA A 24 -24.71 -14.16 -6.93
C ALA A 24 -24.58 -13.04 -5.87
N ILE A 25 -25.19 -13.22 -4.69
CA ILE A 25 -25.14 -12.24 -3.59
C ILE A 25 -23.82 -12.34 -2.81
N ALA A 26 -23.24 -13.53 -2.67
CA ALA A 26 -22.04 -13.76 -1.85
C ALA A 26 -20.74 -13.24 -2.49
N VAL A 27 -20.59 -13.36 -3.82
CA VAL A 27 -19.36 -12.98 -4.54
C VAL A 27 -18.91 -11.52 -4.36
N PRO A 28 -19.78 -10.48 -4.43
CA PRO A 28 -19.32 -9.09 -4.28
C PRO A 28 -18.71 -8.77 -2.90
N ALA A 29 -19.16 -9.44 -1.83
CA ALA A 29 -18.66 -9.21 -0.47
C ALA A 29 -17.17 -9.58 -0.30
N LEU A 30 -16.66 -10.52 -1.11
CA LEU A 30 -15.27 -10.98 -1.06
C LEU A 30 -14.26 -9.99 -1.66
N ARG A 31 -14.71 -9.03 -2.48
CA ARG A 31 -13.79 -8.18 -3.27
C ARG A 31 -13.25 -6.96 -2.52
N HIS A 32 -14.02 -6.40 -1.57
CA HIS A 32 -13.64 -5.14 -0.91
C HIS A 32 -12.77 -5.31 0.34
N SER A 33 -12.89 -6.43 1.05
CA SER A 33 -12.05 -6.74 2.22
C SER A 33 -10.54 -6.72 1.94
N PRO A 34 -10.03 -7.35 0.87
CA PRO A 34 -8.58 -7.34 0.60
C PRO A 34 -8.06 -5.95 0.22
N GLN A 35 -8.86 -5.14 -0.48
CA GLN A 35 -8.45 -3.78 -0.84
C GLN A 35 -8.31 -2.91 0.40
N ARG A 36 -9.30 -2.91 1.31
CA ARG A 36 -9.22 -2.16 2.58
C ARG A 36 -8.00 -2.54 3.42
N ALA A 37 -7.66 -3.83 3.45
CA ALA A 37 -6.47 -4.30 4.17
C ALA A 37 -5.16 -3.75 3.56
N ARG A 38 -5.06 -3.71 2.21
CA ARG A 38 -3.90 -3.10 1.53
C ARG A 38 -3.82 -1.60 1.77
N GLU A 39 -4.95 -0.89 1.74
CA GLU A 39 -4.98 0.56 2.01
C GLU A 39 -4.56 0.89 3.44
N ALA A 40 -5.00 0.08 4.42
CA ALA A 40 -4.58 0.24 5.81
C ALA A 40 -3.08 -0.02 5.99
N ALA A 41 -2.55 -1.08 5.34
CA ALA A 41 -1.12 -1.37 5.35
C ALA A 41 -0.31 -0.23 4.71
N LEU A 42 -0.77 0.29 3.56
CA LEU A 42 -0.10 1.40 2.86
C LEU A 42 0.00 2.65 3.74
N LYS A 43 -1.09 3.02 4.41
CA LYS A 43 -1.11 4.19 5.31
C LYS A 43 -0.14 4.03 6.49
N GLU A 44 -0.08 2.83 7.06
CA GLU A 44 0.86 2.53 8.16
C GLU A 44 2.31 2.55 7.68
N ASP A 45 2.60 1.96 6.52
CA ASP A 45 3.94 1.95 5.93
C ASP A 45 4.41 3.37 5.60
N LEU A 46 3.56 4.19 4.97
CA LEU A 46 3.86 5.60 4.68
C LEU A 46 4.10 6.41 5.95
N PHE A 47 3.25 6.24 6.96
CA PHE A 47 3.41 6.92 8.25
C PHE A 47 4.73 6.55 8.92
N THR A 48 5.05 5.26 8.97
CA THR A 48 6.29 4.75 9.57
C THR A 48 7.52 5.25 8.81
N MET A 49 7.50 5.23 7.47
CA MET A 49 8.62 5.69 6.66
C MET A 49 8.87 7.20 6.82
N ARG A 50 7.81 8.02 6.81
CA ARG A 50 7.90 9.47 7.07
C ARG A 50 8.50 9.76 8.45
N GLN A 51 8.03 9.06 9.48
CA GLN A 51 8.60 9.18 10.83
C GLN A 51 10.09 8.82 10.87
N VAL A 52 10.50 7.78 10.14
CA VAL A 52 11.92 7.40 10.08
C VAL A 52 12.76 8.46 9.36
N ILE A 53 12.25 9.01 8.26
CA ILE A 53 12.91 10.11 7.53
C ILE A 53 13.10 11.32 8.46
N ASP A 54 12.05 11.72 9.17
CA ASP A 54 12.10 12.82 10.14
C ASP A 54 13.07 12.54 11.29
N HIS A 55 13.11 11.30 11.78
CA HIS A 55 14.03 10.88 12.83
C HIS A 55 15.49 10.96 12.36
N TYR A 56 15.77 10.49 11.13
CA TYR A 56 17.10 10.62 10.53
C TYR A 56 17.53 12.08 10.41
N HIS A 57 16.63 12.96 9.95
CA HIS A 57 16.89 14.39 9.88
C HIS A 57 17.14 15.00 11.27
N GLY A 58 16.38 14.59 12.30
CA GLY A 58 16.59 15.03 13.68
C GLY A 58 17.95 14.64 14.26
N ASP A 59 18.45 13.45 13.91
CA ASP A 59 19.71 12.91 14.42
C ASP A 59 20.94 13.39 13.64
N LYS A 60 20.82 13.54 12.32
CA LYS A 60 21.94 13.88 11.42
C LYS A 60 21.96 15.34 10.98
N GLY A 61 20.86 16.06 11.14
CA GLY A 61 20.70 17.43 10.66
C GLY A 61 20.57 17.56 9.14
N GLN A 62 20.40 16.44 8.43
CA GLN A 62 20.24 16.38 6.97
C GLN A 62 19.24 15.26 6.62
N PHE A 63 18.48 15.44 5.55
CA PHE A 63 17.58 14.41 5.06
C PHE A 63 18.37 13.24 4.42
N PRO A 64 17.82 12.01 4.42
CA PRO A 64 18.48 10.86 3.80
C PRO A 64 18.49 10.99 2.27
N PRO A 65 19.60 10.71 1.58
CA PRO A 65 19.67 10.85 0.12
C PRO A 65 18.93 9.73 -0.64
N ASP A 66 18.81 8.54 -0.03
CA ASP A 66 18.06 7.41 -0.57
C ASP A 66 17.46 6.55 0.57
N LEU A 67 16.52 5.67 0.25
CA LEU A 67 15.91 4.77 1.26
C LEU A 67 16.89 3.71 1.78
N GLN A 68 17.93 3.39 1.03
CA GLN A 68 18.94 2.41 1.42
C GLN A 68 19.84 2.95 2.53
N THR A 69 20.09 4.26 2.60
CA THR A 69 20.82 4.90 3.69
C THR A 69 20.14 4.70 5.03
N LEU A 70 18.81 4.79 5.07
CA LEU A 70 18.01 4.53 6.27
C LEU A 70 18.17 3.07 6.75
N VAL A 71 18.40 2.13 5.82
CA VAL A 71 18.70 0.74 6.16
C VAL A 71 20.14 0.57 6.63
N ALA A 72 21.10 1.19 5.94
CA ALA A 72 22.51 1.11 6.26
C ALA A 72 22.84 1.70 7.63
N ASP A 73 22.21 2.84 7.98
CA ASP A 73 22.39 3.53 9.25
C ASP A 73 21.52 2.94 10.38
N GLY A 74 20.71 1.92 10.08
CA GLY A 74 19.96 1.15 11.08
C GLY A 74 18.63 1.75 11.53
N TYR A 75 18.12 2.78 10.85
CA TYR A 75 16.79 3.34 11.11
C TYR A 75 15.67 2.43 10.60
N MET A 76 15.92 1.67 9.52
CA MET A 76 15.03 0.64 9.01
C MET A 76 15.75 -0.70 8.92
N ARG A 77 15.04 -1.80 9.19
CA ARG A 77 15.61 -3.15 8.96
C ARG A 77 15.65 -3.53 7.48
N LYS A 78 14.70 -3.03 6.71
CA LYS A 78 14.58 -3.16 5.25
C LYS A 78 13.56 -2.15 4.76
N VAL A 79 13.64 -1.77 3.48
CA VAL A 79 12.58 -1.00 2.82
C VAL A 79 11.32 -1.88 2.70
N PRO A 80 10.14 -1.41 3.12
CA PRO A 80 8.90 -2.16 2.95
C PRO A 80 8.47 -2.22 1.47
N LEU A 81 7.67 -3.24 1.15
CA LEU A 81 7.05 -3.37 -0.17
C LEU A 81 5.80 -2.50 -0.21
N ASP A 82 5.61 -1.73 -1.28
CA ASP A 82 4.36 -1.00 -1.51
C ASP A 82 3.19 -2.02 -1.65
N PRO A 83 2.18 -1.99 -0.77
CA PRO A 83 1.07 -2.94 -0.81
C PRO A 83 0.19 -2.87 -2.07
N MET A 84 0.29 -1.79 -2.85
CA MET A 84 -0.49 -1.57 -4.07
C MET A 84 0.23 -2.09 -5.31
N THR A 85 1.54 -1.89 -5.42
CA THR A 85 2.36 -2.35 -6.56
C THR A 85 3.08 -3.68 -6.29
N ASN A 86 3.13 -4.10 -5.02
CA ASN A 86 3.89 -5.25 -4.51
C ASN A 86 5.39 -5.18 -4.83
N SER A 87 5.96 -3.97 -4.81
CA SER A 87 7.38 -3.70 -5.08
C SER A 87 7.97 -2.70 -4.09
N ALA A 88 9.27 -2.82 -3.78
CA ALA A 88 9.98 -1.84 -2.94
C ALA A 88 10.61 -0.71 -3.77
N ASP A 89 10.62 -0.83 -5.11
CA ASP A 89 11.30 0.12 -5.99
C ASP A 89 10.36 1.16 -6.61
N THR A 90 9.06 1.06 -6.32
CA THR A 90 8.03 1.92 -6.93
C THR A 90 7.70 3.16 -6.08
N TRP A 91 8.26 3.29 -4.89
CA TRP A 91 8.00 4.46 -4.03
C TRP A 91 8.36 5.76 -4.77
N LEU A 92 7.44 6.71 -4.77
CA LEU A 92 7.68 8.05 -5.30
C LEU A 92 8.27 8.90 -4.19
N LEU A 93 9.49 9.37 -4.41
CA LEU A 93 10.26 10.14 -3.45
C LEU A 93 10.20 11.62 -3.84
N THR A 94 9.84 12.47 -2.88
CA THR A 94 9.91 13.92 -2.99
C THR A 94 11.17 14.37 -2.28
N TYR A 95 12.01 15.13 -2.98
CA TYR A 95 13.26 15.65 -2.46
C TYR A 95 13.10 17.12 -2.09
N GLU A 96 13.96 17.60 -1.20
CA GLU A 96 14.03 19.05 -0.92
C GLU A 96 14.31 19.81 -2.22
N GLU A 97 13.61 20.93 -2.41
CA GLU A 97 13.96 21.85 -3.48
C GLU A 97 15.31 22.49 -3.14
N GLU A 98 16.22 22.54 -4.12
CA GLU A 98 17.55 23.16 -4.04
C GLU A 98 17.41 24.69 -3.91
N THR A 99 16.83 25.14 -2.80
CA THR A 99 16.57 26.54 -2.44
C THR A 99 17.28 26.94 -1.15
N ALA A 100 17.87 25.96 -0.45
CA ALA A 100 18.73 26.23 0.69
C ALA A 100 20.04 26.85 0.19
N GLU A 101 20.14 28.16 0.30
CA GLU A 101 21.40 28.88 0.29
C GLU A 101 22.34 28.20 1.29
N SER A 102 23.31 27.44 0.80
CA SER A 102 24.36 26.91 1.65
C SER A 102 25.18 28.10 2.17
N ASP A 103 25.15 28.35 3.47
CA ASP A 103 26.07 29.29 4.14
C ASP A 103 27.55 28.90 3.93
N ASN A 104 27.81 27.69 3.42
CA ASN A 104 29.13 27.14 3.19
C ASN A 104 29.32 26.70 1.71
N PRO A 105 30.10 27.44 0.90
CA PRO A 105 30.21 27.23 -0.55
C PRO A 105 30.95 25.95 -0.97
N ASP A 106 31.49 25.18 -0.02
CA ASP A 106 32.34 24.01 -0.28
C ASP A 106 31.62 22.64 -0.13
N GLN A 107 30.36 22.61 0.33
CA GLN A 107 29.59 21.36 0.42
C GLN A 107 28.61 21.21 -0.76
N PRO A 108 28.70 20.12 -1.56
CA PRO A 108 27.68 19.82 -2.55
C PRO A 108 26.34 19.59 -1.86
N ILE A 109 25.33 20.36 -2.26
CA ILE A 109 23.94 20.19 -1.81
C ILE A 109 23.46 18.86 -2.38
N THR A 110 23.29 17.86 -1.53
CA THR A 110 22.65 16.60 -1.94
C THR A 110 21.23 16.65 -1.41
N PRO A 111 20.23 16.90 -2.26
CA PRO A 111 18.87 17.06 -1.79
C PRO A 111 18.41 15.73 -1.19
N GLY A 112 17.99 15.76 0.08
CA GLY A 112 17.49 14.57 0.75
C GLY A 112 15.99 14.39 0.56
N ILE A 113 15.51 13.19 0.85
CA ILE A 113 14.09 12.81 0.77
C ILE A 113 13.33 13.54 1.88
N THR A 114 12.37 14.37 1.51
CA THR A 114 11.44 15.05 2.45
C THR A 114 10.13 14.30 2.59
N ASP A 115 9.66 13.64 1.52
CA ASP A 115 8.39 12.90 1.55
C ASP A 115 8.42 11.66 0.66
N ILE A 116 7.50 10.73 0.92
CA ILE A 116 7.36 9.44 0.24
C ILE A 116 5.90 9.15 -0.04
N HIS A 117 5.58 8.65 -1.24
CA HIS A 117 4.24 8.31 -1.70
C HIS A 117 4.23 6.97 -2.43
N SER A 118 3.07 6.32 -2.56
CA SER A 118 2.95 5.09 -3.35
C SER A 118 3.23 5.33 -4.83
N GLY A 119 3.84 4.34 -5.50
CA GLY A 119 4.01 4.33 -6.96
C GLY A 119 2.76 3.95 -7.76
N SER A 120 1.66 3.67 -7.07
CA SER A 120 0.45 3.18 -7.71
C SER A 120 -0.34 4.32 -8.38
N GLU A 121 -0.64 4.14 -9.66
CA GLU A 121 -1.58 5.02 -10.40
C GLU A 121 -3.06 4.70 -10.10
N ALA A 122 -3.34 3.69 -9.26
CA ALA A 122 -4.69 3.31 -8.94
C ALA A 122 -5.38 4.30 -7.97
N THR A 123 -6.71 4.27 -8.00
CA THR A 123 -7.57 5.05 -7.11
C THR A 123 -7.97 4.23 -5.90
N ALA A 124 -7.95 4.86 -4.74
CA ALA A 124 -8.43 4.31 -3.49
C ALA A 124 -9.95 4.21 -3.41
N LEU A 125 -10.45 3.49 -2.40
CA LEU A 125 -11.88 3.35 -2.14
C LEU A 125 -12.60 4.67 -1.85
N ASP A 126 -11.87 5.72 -1.43
CA ASP A 126 -12.40 7.06 -1.18
C ASP A 126 -12.37 7.98 -2.42
N GLY A 127 -11.82 7.52 -3.56
CA GLY A 127 -11.74 8.26 -4.81
C GLY A 127 -10.45 9.08 -5.00
N THR A 128 -9.55 9.09 -4.02
CA THR A 128 -8.22 9.73 -4.15
C THR A 128 -7.20 8.81 -4.81
N LEU A 129 -6.13 9.35 -5.39
CA LEU A 129 -5.07 8.52 -5.98
C LEU A 129 -4.06 8.11 -4.92
N TYR A 130 -3.54 6.88 -4.98
CA TYR A 130 -2.56 6.41 -4.00
C TYR A 130 -1.24 7.19 -4.03
N LYS A 131 -0.88 7.77 -5.17
CA LYS A 131 0.29 8.64 -5.29
C LYS A 131 0.15 9.98 -4.56
N ASP A 132 -1.08 10.36 -4.17
CA ASP A 132 -1.35 11.60 -3.43
C ASP A 132 -1.38 11.35 -1.90
N TRP A 133 -1.10 10.12 -1.45
CA TRP A 133 -1.15 9.69 -0.03
C TRP A 133 0.18 9.75 0.68
#